data_AF-A0A2M8QSB6-F1
#
_entry.id   AF-A0A2M8QSB6-F1
#
_cell.length_a   1.000
_cell.length_b   1.000
_cell.length_c   1.000
_cell.angle_alpha   90.00
_cell.angle_beta   90.00
_cell.angle_gamma   90.00
#
_symmetry.space_group_name_H-M   'P 1'
#
loop_
_entity.id
_entity.type
_entity.pdbx_description
1 polymer ?
#
loop_
_entity_poly.entity_id
_entity_poly.type
_entity_poly.pdbx_seq_one_letter_code
_entity_poly.pdbx_strand_id
1 'polypeptide(L)'
;MRSGALVRLSALILAGLPVTAAAEPTDLVIRVISEGGKFVGTSMGGAEIILRDVRSGEVLAHGRTAGSTGDTARIMTGGPRGTPLADEASAAFRTRIDIDEPRLVEVVAYGPLAQPQAAVRVTAQRWIVPGRPATQGDGWVLELPGLVVDLVEPAAHQRGGVGASVRLAANVALMCGCPIEPGGIWDAARYDVRATIRHDGRPAGEVRLSYGGRTGYFTGAFPADMAGAYAVTVTAIDTKTGATGVDASSILVP
;
A
#
# COMPACT_ATOMS: atom_id res chain seq x y z
N MET A 1 -27.20 27.55 -84.08
CA MET A 1 -25.93 27.03 -83.53
C MET A 1 -25.21 28.14 -82.79
N ARG A 2 -25.32 28.22 -81.45
CA ARG A 2 -24.46 29.08 -80.62
C ARG A 2 -24.16 28.35 -79.30
N SER A 3 -22.87 28.34 -78.99
CA SER A 3 -22.14 27.49 -78.07
C SER A 3 -22.58 27.55 -76.61
N GLY A 4 -22.70 26.38 -75.99
CA GLY A 4 -22.81 26.24 -74.53
C GLY A 4 -21.45 26.41 -73.87
N ALA A 5 -21.37 27.29 -72.87
CA ALA A 5 -20.18 27.49 -72.06
C ALA A 5 -20.08 26.39 -71.00
N LEU A 6 -19.08 25.53 -71.11
CA LEU A 6 -18.70 24.58 -70.05
C LEU A 6 -17.99 25.36 -68.94
N VAL A 7 -18.68 25.55 -67.81
CA VAL A 7 -18.07 25.99 -66.55
C VAL A 7 -17.28 24.81 -65.98
N ARG A 8 -15.95 24.91 -66.02
CA ARG A 8 -15.07 23.96 -65.32
C ARG A 8 -15.10 24.27 -63.82
N LEU A 9 -15.71 23.38 -63.05
CA LEU A 9 -15.64 23.40 -61.59
C LEU A 9 -14.25 22.90 -61.18
N SER A 10 -13.36 23.81 -60.77
CA SER A 10 -12.07 23.46 -60.18
C SER A 10 -12.31 22.85 -58.80
N ALA A 11 -12.13 21.54 -58.66
CA ALA A 11 -12.14 20.86 -57.36
C ALA A 11 -10.88 21.27 -56.57
N LEU A 12 -11.06 22.17 -55.60
CA LEU A 12 -10.02 22.53 -54.64
C LEU A 12 -9.89 21.35 -53.65
N ILE A 13 -8.87 20.51 -53.84
CA ILE A 13 -8.49 19.49 -52.86
C ILE A 13 -7.88 20.23 -51.68
N LEU A 14 -8.65 20.41 -50.61
CA LEU A 14 -8.19 20.94 -49.34
C LEU A 14 -7.28 19.86 -48.72
N ALA A 15 -5.97 19.96 -48.96
CA ALA A 15 -4.97 19.14 -48.29
C ALA A 15 -5.10 19.41 -46.78
N GLY A 16 -5.63 18.43 -46.03
CA GLY A 16 -5.76 18.51 -44.58
C GLY A 16 -4.37 18.70 -43.97
N LEU A 17 -4.17 19.82 -43.29
CA LEU A 17 -2.98 20.04 -42.47
C LEU A 17 -2.92 18.91 -41.42
N PRO A 18 -1.77 18.26 -41.23
CA PRO A 18 -1.64 17.26 -40.18
C PRO A 18 -1.87 17.97 -38.84
N VAL A 19 -2.96 17.63 -38.17
CA VAL A 19 -3.15 17.97 -36.76
C VAL A 19 -2.16 17.09 -36.01
N THR A 20 -0.97 17.62 -35.72
CA THR A 20 -0.11 17.04 -34.71
C THR A 20 -0.88 17.16 -33.39
N ALA A 21 -1.40 16.04 -32.87
CA ALA A 21 -1.95 16.01 -31.53
C ALA A 21 -0.82 16.43 -30.59
N ALA A 22 -0.94 17.62 -29.99
CA ALA A 22 0.02 18.07 -29.00
C ALA A 22 -0.20 17.26 -27.72
N ALA A 23 0.88 16.94 -27.00
CA ALA A 23 0.76 16.34 -25.68
C ALA A 23 -0.07 17.28 -24.78
N GLU A 24 -1.19 16.77 -24.26
CA GLU A 24 -2.11 17.54 -23.42
C GLU A 24 -1.84 17.26 -21.93
N PRO A 25 -1.65 18.32 -21.12
CA PRO A 25 -1.56 18.23 -19.67
C PRO A 25 -2.75 17.47 -19.06
N THR A 26 -2.46 16.37 -18.38
CA THR A 26 -3.46 15.49 -17.79
C THR A 26 -3.17 15.27 -16.31
N ASP A 27 -4.03 15.85 -15.46
CA ASP A 27 -3.88 15.78 -13.99
C ASP A 27 -4.37 14.45 -13.43
N LEU A 28 -3.61 13.89 -12.50
CA LEU A 28 -3.90 12.63 -11.82
C LEU A 28 -3.79 12.80 -10.30
N VAL A 29 -4.73 12.17 -9.58
CA VAL A 29 -4.63 11.97 -8.13
C VAL A 29 -4.59 10.47 -7.87
N ILE A 30 -3.49 9.99 -7.29
CA ILE A 30 -3.30 8.59 -6.94
C ILE A 30 -3.22 8.48 -5.41
N ARG A 31 -3.99 7.57 -4.83
CA ARG A 31 -4.06 7.36 -3.38
C ARG A 31 -3.82 5.89 -3.08
N VAL A 32 -3.35 5.66 -1.86
CA VAL A 32 -3.12 4.32 -1.34
C VAL A 32 -3.86 4.20 -0.01
N ILE A 33 -4.66 3.16 0.13
CA ILE A 33 -5.42 2.84 1.35
C ILE A 33 -4.95 1.50 1.92
N SER A 34 -4.90 1.39 3.24
CA SER A 34 -4.64 0.12 3.91
C SER A 34 -5.88 -0.75 3.87
N GLU A 35 -5.75 -2.04 3.58
CA GLU A 35 -6.84 -3.01 3.72
C GLU A 35 -7.46 -2.93 5.13
N GLY A 36 -8.78 -2.76 5.19
CA GLY A 36 -9.51 -2.61 6.46
C GLY A 36 -9.17 -1.35 7.26
N GLY A 37 -8.40 -0.43 6.69
CA GLY A 37 -7.87 0.76 7.34
C GLY A 37 -8.16 2.04 6.57
N LYS A 38 -7.23 2.99 6.65
CA LYS A 38 -7.35 4.33 6.08
C LYS A 38 -6.21 4.64 5.10
N PHE A 39 -6.11 5.88 4.62
CA PHE A 39 -5.08 6.26 3.66
C PHE A 39 -3.67 6.12 4.25
N VAL A 40 -2.74 5.61 3.44
CA VAL A 40 -1.32 5.48 3.79
C VAL A 40 -0.65 6.83 3.55
N GLY A 41 -0.51 7.58 4.64
CA GLY A 41 -0.02 8.95 4.65
C GLY A 41 1.39 9.11 5.22
N THR A 42 1.75 10.36 5.50
CA THR A 42 3.09 10.77 5.90
C THR A 42 3.56 10.08 7.19
N SER A 43 2.66 9.77 8.12
CA SER A 43 2.98 9.07 9.38
C SER A 43 3.62 7.70 9.17
N MET A 44 3.34 7.06 8.04
CA MET A 44 3.91 5.77 7.65
C MET A 44 4.93 5.89 6.50
N GLY A 45 5.44 7.10 6.27
CA GLY A 45 6.38 7.39 5.17
C GLY A 45 5.73 7.50 3.79
N GLY A 46 4.41 7.32 3.69
CA GLY A 46 3.66 7.21 2.44
C GLY A 46 3.88 5.88 1.73
N ALA A 47 3.35 5.79 0.52
CA ALA A 47 3.63 4.73 -0.44
C ALA A 47 4.31 5.33 -1.67
N GLU A 48 5.38 4.69 -2.16
CA GLU A 48 5.98 5.01 -3.44
C GLU A 48 4.99 4.70 -4.55
N ILE A 49 4.89 5.63 -5.50
CA ILE A 49 4.05 5.52 -6.70
C ILE A 49 4.94 5.63 -7.92
N ILE A 50 4.91 4.63 -8.79
CA ILE A 50 5.53 4.68 -10.11
C ILE A 50 4.42 4.49 -11.14
N LEU A 51 4.30 5.44 -12.05
CA LEU A 51 3.34 5.43 -13.14
C LEU A 51 4.06 5.12 -14.45
N ARG A 52 3.66 4.06 -15.16
CA ARG A 52 4.33 3.61 -16.39
C ARG A 52 3.36 3.44 -17.54
N ASP A 53 3.76 3.85 -18.74
CA ASP A 53 3.07 3.41 -19.95
C ASP A 53 3.29 1.90 -20.14
N VAL A 54 2.19 1.15 -20.33
CA VAL A 54 2.25 -0.32 -20.43
C VAL A 54 2.92 -0.77 -21.72
N ARG A 55 2.81 0.00 -22.80
CA ARG A 55 3.30 -0.39 -24.13
C ARG A 55 4.79 -0.10 -24.29
N SER A 56 5.25 1.07 -23.87
CA SER A 56 6.63 1.52 -24.02
C SER A 56 7.51 1.21 -22.81
N GLY A 57 6.90 1.00 -21.63
CA GLY A 57 7.61 0.88 -20.35
C GLY A 57 8.13 2.20 -19.79
N GLU A 58 7.86 3.33 -20.47
CA GLU A 58 8.24 4.68 -20.05
C GLU A 58 7.65 5.00 -18.66
N VAL A 59 8.48 5.55 -17.76
CA VAL A 59 8.00 6.10 -16.49
C VAL A 59 7.43 7.50 -16.75
N LEU A 60 6.11 7.62 -16.67
CA LEU A 60 5.40 8.89 -16.89
C LEU A 60 5.45 9.79 -15.66
N ALA A 61 5.47 9.20 -14.46
CA ALA A 61 5.60 9.93 -13.21
C ALA A 61 6.12 9.02 -12.09
N HIS A 62 6.81 9.62 -11.12
CA HIS A 62 7.31 8.92 -9.92
C HIS A 62 7.20 9.85 -8.71
N GLY A 63 6.81 9.30 -7.57
CA GLY A 63 6.77 10.04 -6.32
C GLY A 63 6.25 9.17 -5.19
N ARG A 64 5.62 9.81 -4.20
CA ARG A 64 5.00 9.11 -3.07
C ARG A 64 3.74 9.80 -2.60
N THR A 65 2.87 9.05 -1.91
CA THR A 65 1.73 9.66 -1.22
C THR A 65 2.20 10.51 -0.05
N ALA A 66 1.57 11.65 0.15
CA ALA A 66 1.78 12.53 1.30
C ALA A 66 0.46 13.14 1.76
N GLY A 67 0.33 13.35 3.07
CA GLY A 67 -0.88 13.86 3.72
C GLY A 67 -1.27 13.04 4.95
N SER A 68 -2.46 13.31 5.49
CA SER A 68 -3.02 12.59 6.63
C SER A 68 -3.59 11.23 6.24
N THR A 69 -3.91 10.41 7.23
CA THR A 69 -4.66 9.16 7.00
C THR A 69 -6.12 9.39 6.62
N GLY A 70 -6.61 10.64 6.62
CA GLY A 70 -8.01 11.00 6.41
C GLY A 70 -8.90 10.84 7.66
N ASP A 71 -10.15 11.29 7.50
CA ASP A 71 -11.17 11.31 8.54
C ASP A 71 -11.66 9.91 8.91
N THR A 72 -11.51 9.53 10.17
CA THR A 72 -11.86 8.18 10.65
C THR A 72 -13.35 7.90 10.54
N ALA A 73 -14.23 8.84 10.91
CA ALA A 73 -15.66 8.60 10.93
C ALA A 73 -16.20 8.40 9.51
N ARG A 74 -15.78 9.23 8.56
CA ARG A 74 -16.14 9.14 7.14
C ARG A 74 -15.65 7.84 6.52
N ILE A 75 -14.37 7.51 6.70
CA ILE A 75 -13.77 6.32 6.06
C ILE A 75 -14.39 5.03 6.62
N MET A 76 -14.52 4.93 7.94
CA MET A 76 -14.95 3.68 8.58
C MET A 76 -16.45 3.47 8.55
N THR A 77 -17.25 4.55 8.49
CA THR A 77 -18.70 4.43 8.23
C THR A 77 -18.96 4.11 6.76
N GLY A 78 -18.17 4.71 5.87
CA GLY A 78 -18.30 4.55 4.43
C GLY A 78 -19.61 5.13 3.88
N GLY A 79 -20.06 4.56 2.77
CA GLY A 79 -21.29 4.92 2.08
C GLY A 79 -21.58 3.93 0.94
N PRO A 80 -22.59 4.20 0.10
CA PRO A 80 -22.77 3.47 -1.15
C PRO A 80 -21.48 3.38 -1.96
N ARG A 81 -21.36 2.34 -2.78
CA ARG A 81 -20.17 2.15 -3.62
C ARG A 81 -19.91 3.40 -4.47
N GLY A 82 -18.69 3.92 -4.38
CA GLY A 82 -18.28 5.14 -5.09
C GLY A 82 -18.46 6.44 -4.31
N THR A 83 -18.98 6.40 -3.07
CA THR A 83 -18.92 7.54 -2.16
C THR A 83 -17.47 7.91 -1.89
N PRO A 84 -17.03 9.14 -2.18
CA PRO A 84 -15.67 9.58 -1.89
C PRO A 84 -15.38 9.54 -0.38
N LEU A 85 -14.23 8.98 -0.02
CA LEU A 85 -13.75 8.87 1.34
C LEU A 85 -12.71 9.94 1.68
N ALA A 86 -11.98 10.42 0.67
CA ALA A 86 -10.90 11.38 0.83
C ALA A 86 -11.41 12.82 1.00
N ASP A 87 -10.66 13.60 1.75
CA ASP A 87 -10.70 15.06 1.75
C ASP A 87 -9.40 15.65 1.21
N GLU A 88 -9.27 16.98 1.29
CA GLU A 88 -8.09 17.71 0.84
C GLU A 88 -6.81 17.27 1.58
N ALA A 89 -6.92 17.01 2.88
CA ALA A 89 -5.80 16.62 3.73
C ALA A 89 -5.40 15.14 3.58
N SER A 90 -6.33 14.29 3.13
CA SER A 90 -6.09 12.86 2.93
C SER A 90 -4.92 12.63 1.99
N ALA A 91 -4.11 11.62 2.27
CA ALA A 91 -2.88 11.37 1.56
C ALA A 91 -3.09 11.06 0.07
N ALA A 92 -2.28 11.68 -0.79
CA ALA A 92 -2.22 11.35 -2.21
C ALA A 92 -0.85 11.68 -2.81
N PHE A 93 -0.58 11.06 -3.96
CA PHE A 93 0.38 11.54 -4.94
C PHE A 93 -0.41 12.27 -6.03
N ARG A 94 -0.15 13.57 -6.17
CA ARG A 94 -0.78 14.44 -7.18
C ARG A 94 0.26 14.75 -8.23
N THR A 95 -0.04 14.46 -9.49
CA THR A 95 0.90 14.65 -10.59
C THR A 95 0.17 15.08 -11.84
N ARG A 96 0.94 15.56 -12.81
CA ARG A 96 0.50 15.88 -14.16
C ARG A 96 1.38 15.12 -15.13
N ILE A 97 0.77 14.49 -16.12
CA ILE A 97 1.48 13.85 -17.23
C ILE A 97 1.05 14.52 -18.54
N ASP A 98 1.98 14.68 -19.47
CA ASP A 98 1.70 15.20 -20.80
C ASP A 98 1.64 14.03 -21.77
N ILE A 99 0.44 13.75 -22.30
CA ILE A 99 0.21 12.62 -23.23
C ILE A 99 -0.56 13.13 -24.45
N ASP A 100 -0.20 12.62 -25.62
CA ASP A 100 -0.69 13.03 -26.95
C ASP A 100 -1.72 12.06 -27.55
N GLU A 101 -1.76 10.82 -27.04
CA GLU A 101 -2.75 9.80 -27.37
C GLU A 101 -3.24 9.09 -26.11
N PRO A 102 -4.42 8.42 -26.13
CA PRO A 102 -4.84 7.58 -25.02
C PRO A 102 -3.82 6.49 -24.69
N ARG A 103 -3.38 6.43 -23.43
CA ARG A 103 -2.37 5.48 -22.96
C ARG A 103 -2.98 4.52 -21.94
N LEU A 104 -2.66 3.23 -22.07
CA LEU A 104 -2.88 2.28 -20.99
C LEU A 104 -1.70 2.41 -20.03
N VAL A 105 -2.01 2.83 -18.81
CA VAL A 105 -0.99 3.16 -17.81
C VAL A 105 -1.10 2.20 -16.64
N GLU A 106 0.03 1.75 -16.13
CA GLU A 106 0.15 0.98 -14.90
C GLU A 106 0.61 1.88 -13.75
N VAL A 107 -0.11 1.85 -12.64
CA VAL A 107 0.37 2.33 -11.35
C VAL A 107 0.95 1.16 -10.59
N VAL A 108 2.18 1.32 -10.13
CA VAL A 108 2.81 0.50 -9.09
C VAL A 108 2.80 1.30 -7.80
N ALA A 109 2.13 0.78 -6.77
CA ALA A 109 2.21 1.31 -5.41
C ALA A 109 3.02 0.36 -4.52
N TYR A 110 3.99 0.89 -3.79
CA TYR A 110 4.83 0.14 -2.86
C TYR A 110 4.92 0.86 -1.51
N GLY A 111 4.60 0.17 -0.42
CA GLY A 111 4.67 0.76 0.92
C GLY A 111 4.03 -0.11 1.99
N PRO A 112 3.94 0.40 3.24
CA PRO A 112 4.36 1.74 3.68
C PRO A 112 5.89 1.91 3.74
N LEU A 113 6.41 3.06 3.33
CA LEU A 113 7.86 3.30 3.20
C LEU A 113 8.60 3.42 4.53
N ALA A 114 7.92 3.75 5.63
CA ALA A 114 8.53 3.79 6.96
C ALA A 114 8.71 2.39 7.59
N GLN A 115 8.12 1.34 7.00
CA GLN A 115 8.15 -0.02 7.50
C GLN A 115 8.48 -0.99 6.36
N PRO A 116 9.70 -0.92 5.79
CA PRO A 116 10.06 -1.67 4.58
C PRO A 116 9.95 -3.19 4.74
N GLN A 117 10.09 -3.73 5.95
CA GLN A 117 9.89 -5.16 6.26
C GLN A 117 8.45 -5.63 6.05
N ALA A 118 7.48 -4.73 6.16
CA ALA A 118 6.06 -5.00 5.94
C ALA A 118 5.58 -4.51 4.57
N ALA A 119 6.42 -3.81 3.80
CA ALA A 119 5.99 -3.14 2.59
C ALA A 119 5.66 -4.14 1.48
N VAL A 120 4.47 -3.98 0.89
CA VAL A 120 4.01 -4.80 -0.24
C VAL A 120 3.85 -3.96 -1.49
N ARG A 121 3.83 -4.63 -2.64
CA ARG A 121 3.62 -4.02 -3.95
C ARG A 121 2.25 -4.43 -4.49
N VAL A 122 1.48 -3.44 -4.94
CA VAL A 122 0.25 -3.65 -5.71
C VAL A 122 0.34 -2.89 -7.02
N THR A 123 -0.28 -3.45 -8.06
CA THR A 123 -0.35 -2.82 -9.37
C THR A 123 -1.78 -2.74 -9.85
N ALA A 124 -2.08 -1.71 -10.62
CA ALA A 124 -3.37 -1.55 -11.30
C ALA A 124 -3.15 -0.86 -12.63
N GLN A 125 -3.99 -1.17 -13.61
CA GLN A 125 -3.94 -0.53 -14.93
C GLN A 125 -5.21 0.28 -15.19
N ARG A 126 -5.06 1.41 -15.89
CA ARG A 126 -6.17 2.28 -16.30
C ARG A 126 -5.84 3.01 -17.58
N TRP A 127 -6.84 3.20 -18.43
CA TRP A 127 -6.75 4.10 -19.57
C TRP A 127 -6.78 5.56 -19.13
N ILE A 128 -5.80 6.34 -19.61
CA ILE A 128 -5.73 7.79 -19.45
C ILE A 128 -5.87 8.42 -20.82
N VAL A 129 -6.74 9.44 -20.91
CA VAL A 129 -7.04 10.16 -22.16
C VAL A 129 -6.44 11.57 -22.07
N PRO A 130 -5.73 12.06 -23.10
CA PRO A 130 -5.20 13.41 -23.16
C PRO A 130 -6.23 14.47 -22.74
N GLY A 131 -5.83 15.39 -21.86
CA GLY A 131 -6.65 16.52 -21.40
C GLY A 131 -7.84 16.13 -20.52
N ARG A 132 -7.98 14.85 -20.14
CA ARG A 132 -9.05 14.36 -19.26
C ARG A 132 -8.49 14.00 -17.88
N PRO A 133 -8.61 14.88 -16.88
CA PRO A 133 -8.10 14.62 -15.55
C PRO A 133 -8.68 13.32 -14.96
N ALA A 134 -7.88 12.54 -14.24
CA ALA A 134 -8.33 11.40 -13.45
C ALA A 134 -8.34 11.77 -11.96
N THR A 135 -9.10 12.81 -11.62
CA THR A 135 -9.12 13.44 -10.28
C THR A 135 -10.51 13.39 -9.63
N GLN A 136 -11.51 12.83 -10.30
CA GLN A 136 -12.88 12.77 -9.79
C GLN A 136 -12.99 11.84 -8.57
N GLY A 137 -13.84 12.19 -7.62
CA GLY A 137 -14.01 11.43 -6.37
C GLY A 137 -12.70 11.35 -5.60
N ASP A 138 -12.29 10.12 -5.24
CA ASP A 138 -11.02 9.89 -4.55
C ASP A 138 -9.81 9.85 -5.50
N GLY A 139 -10.01 10.00 -6.82
CA GLY A 139 -8.99 9.78 -7.83
C GLY A 139 -8.81 8.28 -8.12
N TRP A 140 -7.57 7.84 -8.25
CA TRP A 140 -7.20 6.44 -8.41
C TRP A 140 -6.70 5.87 -7.08
N VAL A 141 -7.52 5.05 -6.43
CA VAL A 141 -7.19 4.42 -5.15
C VAL A 141 -6.66 3.00 -5.38
N LEU A 142 -5.53 2.68 -4.77
CA LEU A 142 -4.99 1.33 -4.67
C LEU A 142 -5.04 0.88 -3.21
N GLU A 143 -5.37 -0.38 -2.96
CA GLU A 143 -5.42 -0.95 -1.60
C GLU A 143 -4.17 -1.80 -1.35
N LEU A 144 -3.43 -1.53 -0.27
CA LEU A 144 -2.35 -2.39 0.18
C LEU A 144 -2.91 -3.46 1.13
N PRO A 145 -2.75 -4.74 0.79
CA PRO A 145 -3.11 -5.81 1.71
C PRO A 145 -2.10 -5.89 2.86
N GLY A 146 -2.57 -6.36 4.01
CA GLY A 146 -1.70 -6.79 5.10
C GLY A 146 -1.58 -5.86 6.32
N LEU A 147 -0.67 -6.23 7.21
CA LEU A 147 -0.36 -5.53 8.47
C LEU A 147 1.14 -5.26 8.58
N VAL A 148 1.49 -4.18 9.29
CA VAL A 148 2.85 -3.99 9.79
C VAL A 148 3.03 -4.85 11.02
N VAL A 149 4.01 -5.74 10.99
CA VAL A 149 4.51 -6.47 12.16
C VAL A 149 5.99 -6.11 12.32
N ASP A 150 6.36 -5.75 13.54
CA ASP A 150 7.73 -5.41 13.92
C ASP A 150 8.07 -6.20 15.20
N LEU A 151 8.94 -7.19 15.07
CA LEU A 151 9.39 -8.05 16.15
C LEU A 151 10.46 -7.33 16.98
N VAL A 152 10.03 -6.74 18.10
CA VAL A 152 10.86 -5.98 19.03
C VAL A 152 11.74 -6.88 19.88
N GLU A 153 11.20 -8.00 20.38
CA GLU A 153 11.95 -8.98 21.17
C GLU A 153 11.68 -10.43 20.71
N PRO A 154 12.71 -11.27 20.61
CA PRO A 154 14.13 -10.94 20.82
C PRO A 154 14.67 -10.07 19.68
N ALA A 155 15.37 -8.99 20.02
CA ALA A 155 16.01 -8.18 18.99
C ALA A 155 17.10 -8.99 18.26
N ALA A 156 17.33 -8.66 16.99
CA ALA A 156 18.37 -9.32 16.20
C ALA A 156 19.75 -9.23 16.90
N HIS A 157 20.56 -10.28 16.73
CA HIS A 157 21.90 -10.40 17.31
C HIS A 157 21.96 -10.46 18.85
N GLN A 158 20.85 -10.75 19.54
CA GLN A 158 20.88 -11.05 20.97
C GLN A 158 21.31 -12.49 21.26
N ARG A 159 21.76 -12.71 22.51
CA ARG A 159 22.08 -14.03 23.07
C ARG A 159 21.19 -14.31 24.28
N GLY A 160 20.71 -15.54 24.36
CA GLY A 160 19.94 -16.04 25.50
C GLY A 160 20.81 -16.86 26.46
N GLY A 161 20.16 -17.51 27.41
CA GLY A 161 20.78 -18.52 28.28
C GLY A 161 19.90 -19.77 28.33
N VAL A 162 20.53 -20.92 28.53
CA VAL A 162 19.80 -22.19 28.68
C VAL A 162 18.89 -22.11 29.92
N GLY A 163 17.63 -22.52 29.75
CA GLY A 163 16.59 -22.43 30.77
C GLY A 163 16.02 -21.02 30.98
N ALA A 164 16.48 -20.02 30.22
CA ALA A 164 15.91 -18.68 30.29
C ALA A 164 14.54 -18.63 29.59
N SER A 165 13.64 -17.82 30.14
CA SER A 165 12.39 -17.45 29.46
C SER A 165 12.69 -16.32 28.48
N VAL A 166 12.64 -16.62 27.18
CA VAL A 166 12.85 -15.64 26.12
C VAL A 166 11.56 -14.85 25.94
N ARG A 167 11.64 -13.54 26.17
CA ARG A 167 10.53 -12.62 25.96
C ARG A 167 10.24 -12.47 24.48
N LEU A 168 8.96 -12.50 24.14
CA LEU A 168 8.43 -12.15 22.83
C LEU A 168 7.69 -10.83 22.92
N ALA A 169 8.01 -9.92 22.02
CA ALA A 169 7.29 -8.66 21.90
C ALA A 169 7.23 -8.21 20.46
N ALA A 170 6.04 -7.88 19.96
CA ALA A 170 5.85 -7.36 18.62
C ALA A 170 4.95 -6.12 18.64
N ASN A 171 5.24 -5.15 17.78
CA ASN A 171 4.30 -4.10 17.42
C ASN A 171 3.53 -4.55 16.19
N VAL A 172 2.21 -4.38 16.22
CA VAL A 172 1.30 -4.67 15.13
C VAL A 172 0.48 -3.42 14.83
N ALA A 173 0.40 -3.04 13.57
CA ALA A 173 -0.43 -1.94 13.10
C ALA A 173 -0.98 -2.24 11.70
N LEU A 174 -2.04 -1.53 11.30
CA LEU A 174 -2.43 -1.47 9.90
C LEU A 174 -1.37 -0.74 9.08
N MET A 175 -1.34 -0.92 7.75
CA MET A 175 -0.39 -0.22 6.87
C MET A 175 -0.53 1.31 6.90
N CYS A 176 -1.68 1.82 7.36
CA CYS A 176 -1.92 3.25 7.64
C CYS A 176 -1.35 3.75 8.97
N GLY A 177 -0.81 2.87 9.83
CA GLY A 177 -0.41 3.20 11.20
C GLY A 177 -1.59 3.40 12.13
N CYS A 178 -2.78 2.94 11.73
CA CYS A 178 -3.99 3.07 12.54
C CYS A 178 -3.87 2.22 13.83
N PRO A 179 -4.31 2.74 14.99
CA PRO A 179 -4.05 2.13 16.28
C PRO A 179 -4.85 0.83 16.47
N ILE A 180 -4.20 -0.19 17.05
CA ILE A 180 -4.84 -1.45 17.47
C ILE A 180 -4.90 -1.46 19.00
N GLU A 181 -6.11 -1.39 19.56
CA GLU A 181 -6.35 -1.22 21.01
C GLU A 181 -7.63 -1.93 21.45
N PRO A 182 -7.71 -2.49 22.67
CA PRO A 182 -8.95 -3.07 23.17
C PRO A 182 -10.13 -2.08 23.14
N GLY A 183 -11.28 -2.49 22.60
CA GLY A 183 -12.48 -1.65 22.49
C GLY A 183 -12.43 -0.54 21.42
N GLY A 184 -11.34 -0.42 20.67
CA GLY A 184 -11.21 0.53 19.56
C GLY A 184 -11.90 0.06 18.27
N ILE A 185 -11.87 0.89 17.24
CA ILE A 185 -12.37 0.54 15.88
C ILE A 185 -11.62 -0.68 15.33
N TRP A 186 -10.31 -0.72 15.57
CA TRP A 186 -9.45 -1.86 15.33
C TRP A 186 -9.16 -2.55 16.67
N ASP A 187 -10.16 -3.26 17.17
CA ASP A 187 -10.08 -3.93 18.47
C ASP A 187 -8.93 -4.95 18.52
N ALA A 188 -8.06 -4.88 19.51
CA ALA A 188 -6.96 -5.82 19.70
C ALA A 188 -7.40 -7.30 19.74
N ALA A 189 -8.60 -7.61 20.22
CA ALA A 189 -9.13 -8.98 20.25
C ALA A 189 -9.40 -9.57 18.86
N ARG A 190 -9.50 -8.73 17.83
CA ARG A 190 -9.70 -9.12 16.42
C ARG A 190 -8.42 -9.65 15.77
N TYR A 191 -7.26 -9.40 16.36
CA TYR A 191 -5.98 -9.76 15.78
C TYR A 191 -5.45 -11.06 16.39
N ASP A 192 -5.27 -12.09 15.57
CA ASP A 192 -4.58 -13.31 15.99
C ASP A 192 -3.07 -13.13 15.78
N VAL A 193 -2.34 -12.96 16.88
CA VAL A 193 -0.89 -12.74 16.88
C VAL A 193 -0.20 -13.95 17.48
N ARG A 194 0.69 -14.58 16.70
CA ARG A 194 1.38 -15.83 17.07
C ARG A 194 2.86 -15.74 16.77
N ALA A 195 3.67 -16.37 17.62
CA ALA A 195 5.07 -16.66 17.35
C ALA A 195 5.22 -18.16 17.11
N THR A 196 5.78 -18.54 15.97
CA THR A 196 6.27 -19.90 15.74
C THR A 196 7.77 -19.94 16.02
N ILE A 197 8.22 -20.94 16.78
CA ILE A 197 9.60 -21.09 17.21
C ILE A 197 10.20 -22.32 16.54
N ARG A 198 11.40 -22.17 15.98
CA ARG A 198 12.23 -23.28 15.49
C ARG A 198 13.55 -23.30 16.24
N HIS A 199 13.95 -24.46 16.75
CA HIS A 199 15.25 -24.70 17.35
C HIS A 199 16.12 -25.53 16.40
N ASP A 200 17.28 -25.02 16.02
CA ASP A 200 18.20 -25.61 15.05
C ASP A 200 17.50 -26.11 13.77
N GLY A 201 16.59 -25.25 13.27
CA GLY A 201 15.81 -25.52 12.07
C GLY A 201 14.65 -26.50 12.24
N ARG A 202 14.39 -27.04 13.44
CA ARG A 202 13.25 -27.93 13.71
C ARG A 202 12.13 -27.19 14.45
N PRO A 203 10.84 -27.49 14.19
CA PRO A 203 9.73 -26.92 14.97
C PRO A 203 9.92 -27.19 16.46
N ALA A 204 9.82 -26.15 17.28
CA ALA A 204 10.04 -26.21 18.72
C ALA A 204 8.86 -25.69 19.55
N GLY A 205 7.93 -24.95 18.95
CA GLY A 205 6.70 -24.55 19.61
C GLY A 205 5.98 -23.40 18.92
N GLU A 206 4.84 -23.05 19.49
CA GLU A 206 4.07 -21.87 19.11
C GLU A 206 3.56 -21.17 20.38
N VAL A 207 3.59 -19.84 20.38
CA VAL A 207 3.08 -19.01 21.47
C VAL A 207 2.08 -18.01 20.89
N ARG A 208 0.89 -17.93 21.49
CA ARG A 208 -0.04 -16.83 21.21
C ARG A 208 0.39 -15.59 21.99
N LEU A 209 0.50 -14.46 21.30
CA LEU A 209 0.83 -13.19 21.91
C LEU A 209 -0.47 -12.46 22.29
N SER A 210 -0.46 -11.81 23.45
CA SER A 210 -1.61 -11.06 23.98
C SER A 210 -1.30 -9.58 24.07
N TYR A 211 -2.33 -8.73 24.07
CA TYR A 211 -2.17 -7.28 24.21
C TYR A 211 -1.36 -6.92 25.47
N GLY A 212 -0.23 -6.25 25.27
CA GLY A 212 0.77 -5.95 26.29
C GLY A 212 0.58 -4.58 26.95
N GLY A 213 -0.61 -3.98 26.85
CA GLY A 213 -0.97 -2.75 27.55
C GLY A 213 -0.61 -1.43 26.84
N ARG A 214 -0.09 -1.48 25.62
CA ARG A 214 0.21 -0.30 24.79
C ARG A 214 -0.32 -0.52 23.37
N THR A 215 -0.70 0.56 22.68
CA THR A 215 -1.20 0.54 21.31
C THR A 215 -0.38 -0.37 20.41
N GLY A 216 -1.03 -1.36 19.79
CA GLY A 216 -0.39 -2.30 18.87
C GLY A 216 0.65 -3.23 19.49
N TYR A 217 0.90 -3.19 20.81
CA TYR A 217 1.96 -3.96 21.45
C TYR A 217 1.42 -5.31 21.92
N PHE A 218 2.00 -6.40 21.42
CA PHE A 218 1.63 -7.77 21.76
C PHE A 218 2.83 -8.50 22.37
N THR A 219 2.59 -9.30 23.41
CA THR A 219 3.66 -9.94 24.19
C THR A 219 3.37 -11.40 24.52
N GLY A 220 4.45 -12.15 24.72
CA GLY A 220 4.45 -13.55 25.17
C GLY A 220 5.84 -13.93 25.65
N ALA A 221 6.07 -15.21 25.91
CA ALA A 221 7.40 -15.74 26.17
C ALA A 221 7.44 -17.24 25.87
N PHE A 222 8.63 -17.78 25.62
CA PHE A 222 8.87 -19.21 25.51
C PHE A 222 10.13 -19.61 26.28
N PRO A 223 10.18 -20.83 26.84
CA PRO A 223 11.39 -21.33 27.49
C PRO A 223 12.44 -21.76 26.45
N ALA A 224 13.68 -21.34 26.64
CA ALA A 224 14.82 -21.77 25.84
C ALA A 224 15.62 -22.86 26.56
N ASP A 225 15.09 -24.08 26.58
CA ASP A 225 15.59 -25.18 27.41
C ASP A 225 16.88 -25.84 26.91
N MET A 226 17.30 -25.56 25.67
CA MET A 226 18.48 -26.16 25.05
C MET A 226 19.39 -25.08 24.48
N ALA A 227 20.69 -25.37 24.42
CA ALA A 227 21.62 -24.58 23.62
C ALA A 227 21.29 -24.73 22.13
N GLY A 228 21.59 -23.72 21.33
CA GLY A 228 21.36 -23.70 19.89
C GLY A 228 20.70 -22.41 19.40
N ALA A 229 20.41 -22.38 18.11
CA ALA A 229 19.78 -21.24 17.47
C ALA A 229 18.24 -21.37 17.53
N TYR A 230 17.59 -20.36 18.11
CA TYR A 230 16.14 -20.24 18.08
C TYR A 230 15.74 -19.18 17.06
N ALA A 231 15.08 -19.61 15.98
CA ALA A 231 14.43 -18.73 15.03
C ALA A 231 12.98 -18.51 15.44
N VAL A 232 12.56 -17.25 15.50
CA VAL A 232 11.22 -16.82 15.88
C VAL A 232 10.59 -16.13 14.68
N THR A 233 9.40 -16.57 14.30
CA THR A 233 8.58 -15.90 13.28
C THR A 233 7.28 -15.46 13.91
N VAL A 234 7.01 -14.16 13.92
CA VAL A 234 5.76 -13.61 14.40
C VAL A 234 4.84 -13.31 13.23
N THR A 235 3.62 -13.81 13.30
CA THR A 235 2.54 -13.50 12.37
C THR A 235 1.42 -12.78 13.08
N ALA A 236 0.80 -11.80 12.42
CA ALA A 236 -0.45 -11.19 12.86
C ALA A 236 -1.48 -11.30 11.75
N ILE A 237 -2.70 -11.68 12.10
CA ILE A 237 -3.83 -11.80 11.17
C ILE A 237 -5.02 -11.02 11.72
N ASP A 238 -5.52 -10.07 10.93
CA ASP A 238 -6.83 -9.48 11.16
C ASP A 238 -7.93 -10.50 10.83
N THR A 239 -8.65 -11.00 11.83
CA THR A 239 -9.65 -12.07 11.64
C THR A 239 -10.92 -11.66 10.89
N LYS A 240 -11.11 -10.37 10.58
CA LYS A 240 -12.28 -9.89 9.82
C LYS A 240 -11.94 -9.48 8.39
N THR A 241 -10.72 -9.06 8.08
CA THR A 241 -10.31 -8.76 6.68
C THR A 241 -9.44 -9.85 6.07
N GLY A 242 -8.63 -10.55 6.88
CA GLY A 242 -7.59 -11.45 6.40
C GLY A 242 -6.24 -10.76 6.21
N ALA A 243 -6.16 -9.44 6.44
CA ALA A 243 -4.92 -8.68 6.41
C ALA A 243 -3.88 -9.37 7.31
N THR A 244 -2.75 -9.75 6.71
CA THR A 244 -1.70 -10.53 7.36
C THR A 244 -0.38 -9.76 7.34
N GLY A 245 0.38 -9.85 8.42
CA GLY A 245 1.76 -9.36 8.50
C GLY A 245 2.66 -10.39 9.15
N VAL A 246 3.95 -10.33 8.83
CA VAL A 246 4.95 -11.26 9.34
C VAL A 246 6.26 -10.51 9.61
N ASP A 247 6.95 -10.89 10.67
CA ASP A 247 8.34 -10.53 10.91
C ASP A 247 9.09 -11.69 11.57
N ALA A 248 10.42 -11.67 11.51
CA ALA A 248 11.24 -12.75 12.05
C ALA A 248 12.56 -12.25 12.64
N SER A 249 13.00 -12.93 13.69
CA SER A 249 14.28 -12.68 14.36
C SER A 249 14.85 -14.01 14.84
N SER A 250 16.05 -13.96 15.40
CA SER A 250 16.67 -15.13 16.02
C SER A 250 17.46 -14.74 17.25
N ILE A 251 17.58 -15.69 18.16
CA ILE A 251 18.40 -15.59 19.36
C ILE A 251 19.28 -16.83 19.47
N LEU A 252 20.55 -16.63 19.77
CA LEU A 252 21.50 -17.72 20.01
C LEU A 252 21.58 -18.02 21.50
N VAL A 253 21.34 -19.28 21.87
CA VAL A 253 21.55 -19.77 23.22
C VAL A 253 22.87 -20.56 23.24
N PRO A 254 23.92 -20.06 23.90
CA PRO A 254 25.22 -20.72 23.93
C PRO A 254 25.23 -21.98 24.80
#